data_AF-A0A939DHH8-F1
#
_entry.id   AF-A0A939DHH8-F1
#
_cell.length_a   1.000
_cell.length_b   1.000
_cell.length_c   1.000
_cell.angle_alpha   90.00
_cell.angle_beta   90.00
_cell.angle_gamma   90.00
#
_symmetry.space_group_name_H-M   'P 1'
#
loop_
_entity.id
_entity.type
_entity.pdbx_description
1 polymer ?
#
loop_
_entity_poly.entity_id
_entity_poly.type
_entity_poly.pdbx_seq_one_letter_code
_entity_poly.pdbx_strand_id
1 'polypeptide(L)' 'MSQTGRWIGLILTAAMLAFSVWMYRQTGDWVALVFAAGSFGYGLFFASAAIRGKSR' A
#
# COMPACT_ATOMS: atom_id res chain seq x y z
N MET A 1 -10.17 -10.85 8.40
CA MET A 1 -10.54 -9.70 7.54
C MET A 1 -11.39 -10.24 6.40
N SER A 2 -12.52 -9.60 6.07
CA SER A 2 -13.34 -10.03 4.94
C SER A 2 -12.57 -9.86 3.63
N GLN A 3 -12.83 -10.71 2.64
CA GLN A 3 -12.20 -10.65 1.31
C GLN A 3 -12.37 -9.28 0.68
N THR A 4 -13.55 -8.68 0.82
CA THR A 4 -13.87 -7.33 0.36
C THR A 4 -13.03 -6.26 1.06
N GLY A 5 -12.95 -6.28 2.40
CA GLY A 5 -12.14 -5.32 3.16
C GLY A 5 -10.66 -5.35 2.77
N ARG A 6 -10.19 -6.52 2.31
CA ARG A 6 -8.81 -6.72 1.87
C ARG A 6 -8.51 -6.17 0.48
N TRP A 7 -9.42 -6.37 -0.46
CA TRP A 7 -9.30 -5.75 -1.78
C TRP A 7 -9.37 -4.24 -1.68
N ILE A 8 -10.28 -3.71 -0.85
CA ILE A 8 -10.36 -2.28 -0.55
C ILE A 8 -9.05 -1.78 0.04
N GLY A 9 -8.50 -2.48 1.05
CA GLY A 9 -7.20 -2.14 1.64
C GLY A 9 -6.06 -2.12 0.63
N LEU A 10 -5.97 -3.13 -0.25
CA LEU A 10 -4.95 -3.18 -1.31
C LEU A 10 -5.08 -2.03 -2.30
N ILE A 11 -6.30 -1.74 -2.77
CA ILE A 11 -6.57 -0.66 -3.73
C ILE A 11 -6.20 0.70 -3.12
N LEU A 12 -6.64 0.96 -1.89
CA LEU A 12 -6.32 2.21 -1.19
C LEU A 12 -4.81 2.38 -0.99
N THR A 13 -4.14 1.31 -0.58
CA THR A 13 -2.69 1.34 -0.35
C THR A 13 -1.92 1.58 -1.65
N ALA A 14 -2.33 0.94 -2.76
CA ALA A 14 -1.73 1.14 -4.07
C ALA A 14 -1.96 2.57 -4.60
N ALA A 15 -3.16 3.12 -4.43
CA ALA A 15 -3.48 4.49 -4.81
C ALA A 15 -2.64 5.49 -4.00
N MET A 16 -2.52 5.28 -2.68
CA MET A 16 -1.71 6.13 -1.80
C MET A 16 -0.23 6.08 -2.16
N LEU A 17 0.30 4.90 -2.49
CA LEU A 17 1.68 4.73 -2.95
C LEU A 17 1.93 5.52 -4.23
N ALA A 18 1.07 5.34 -5.25
CA ALA A 18 1.20 6.02 -6.53
C ALA A 18 1.11 7.54 -6.37
N PHE A 19 0.16 8.02 -5.55
CA PHE A 19 -0.02 9.43 -5.24
C PHE A 19 1.21 10.01 -4.52
N SER A 20 1.73 9.31 -3.51
CA SER A 20 2.88 9.75 -2.73
C SER A 20 4.16 9.82 -3.58
N VAL A 21 4.38 8.85 -4.46
CA VAL A 21 5.50 8.87 -5.42
C VAL A 21 5.36 10.03 -6.41
N TRP A 22 4.17 10.25 -6.96
CA TRP A 22 3.91 11.38 -7.84
C TRP A 22 4.14 12.72 -7.14
N MET A 23 3.65 12.85 -5.90
CA MET A 23 3.78 14.06 -5.10
C MET A 23 5.26 14.35 -4.81
N TYR A 24 6.04 13.33 -4.40
CA TYR A 24 7.48 13.48 -4.20
C TYR A 24 8.20 14.01 -5.43
N ARG A 25 7.86 13.49 -6.63
CA ARG A 25 8.47 13.95 -7.88
C ARG A 25 8.14 15.40 -8.21
N GLN A 26 6.99 15.91 -7.74
CA GLN A 26 6.53 17.26 -8.04
C GLN A 26 6.99 18.30 -7.02
N THR A 27 7.05 17.94 -5.74
CA THR A 27 7.33 18.87 -4.63
C THR A 27 8.72 18.70 -4.04
N GLY A 28 9.34 17.53 -4.21
CA GLY A 28 10.58 17.17 -3.51
C GLY A 28 10.40 16.91 -2.01
N ASP A 29 9.16 16.82 -1.52
CA ASP A 29 8.87 16.67 -0.08
C ASP A 29 9.22 15.27 0.43
N TRP A 30 10.19 15.19 1.34
CA TRP A 30 10.62 13.94 1.97
C TRP A 30 9.50 13.24 2.76
N VAL A 31 8.48 13.97 3.23
CA VAL A 31 7.32 13.39 3.91
C VAL A 31 6.54 12.48 2.95
N ALA A 32 6.48 12.83 1.67
CA ALA A 32 5.88 11.99 0.64
C ALA A 32 6.58 10.63 0.51
N LEU A 33 7.91 10.58 0.67
CA LEU A 33 8.66 9.33 0.68
C LEU A 33 8.32 8.46 1.89
N VAL A 34 8.09 9.06 3.06
CA VAL A 34 7.67 8.32 4.25
C VAL A 34 6.30 7.67 4.03
N PHE A 35 5.35 8.42 3.45
CA PHE A 35 4.04 7.87 3.08
C PHE A 35 4.13 6.80 2.00
N ALA A 36 5.01 6.96 1.01
CA ALA A 36 5.26 5.94 0.01
C ALA A 36 5.85 4.67 0.64
N ALA A 37 6.88 4.78 1.48
CA ALA A 37 7.50 3.65 2.16
C ALA A 37 6.51 2.93 3.10
N GLY A 38 5.70 3.68 3.85
CA GLY A 38 4.66 3.12 4.71
C GLY A 38 3.59 2.38 3.90
N SER A 39 3.12 2.97 2.79
CA SER A 39 2.16 2.34 1.88
C SER A 39 2.73 1.06 1.27
N PHE A 40 4.00 1.07 0.88
CA PHE A 40 4.68 -0.12 0.38
C PHE A 40 4.71 -1.25 1.41
N GLY A 41 4.99 -0.93 2.67
CA GLY A 41 4.94 -1.87 3.79
C GLY A 41 3.55 -2.48 4.00
N TYR A 42 2.49 -1.67 3.99
CA TYR A 42 1.11 -2.16 4.07
C TYR A 42 0.73 -3.02 2.85
N GLY A 43 1.19 -2.65 1.65
CA GLY A 43 0.98 -3.43 0.44
C GLY A 43 1.56 -4.84 0.58
N LEU A 44 2.81 -4.96 1.05
CA LEU A 44 3.44 -6.24 1.36
C LEU A 44 2.70 -7.01 2.46
N PHE A 45 2.26 -6.34 3.52
CA PHE A 45 1.49 -6.97 4.59
C PHE A 45 0.20 -7.61 4.06
N PHE A 46 -0.61 -6.85 3.30
CA PHE A 46 -1.84 -7.37 2.70
C PHE A 46 -1.59 -8.45 1.64
N ALA A 47 -0.50 -8.36 0.88
CA ALA A 47 -0.09 -9.39 -0.07
C ALA A 47 0.36 -10.68 0.63
N SER A 48 1.14 -10.59 1.69
CA SER A 48 1.57 -11.76 2.48
C SER A 48 0.39 -12.46 3.16
N ALA A 49 -0.64 -11.70 3.56
CA ALA A 49 -1.91 -12.24 4.03
C ALA A 49 -2.70 -12.96 2.92
N ALA A 50 -2.41 -12.73 1.61
CA ALA A 50 -2.94 -13.54 0.49
C ALA A 50 -2.45 -14.95 0.54
N ILE A 51 -1.13 -15.02 0.60
CA ILE A 51 -0.39 -16.25 0.42
C ILE A 51 -0.70 -17.17 1.61
N ARG A 52 -0.78 -16.61 2.82
CA ARG A 52 -1.08 -17.37 4.04
C ARG A 52 -2.51 -17.91 4.12
N GLY A 53 -3.48 -17.24 3.49
CA GLY A 53 -4.87 -17.72 3.42
C GLY A 53 -5.11 -18.84 2.41
N LYS A 54 -4.19 -19.04 1.44
CA LYS A 54 -4.29 -20.06 0.39
C LYS A 54 -3.69 -21.41 0.80
N SER A 55 -3.03 -21.49 1.96
CA SER A 55 -2.32 -22.68 2.45
C SER A 55 -3.07 -23.46 3.55
N ARG A 56 -4.36 -23.16 3.78
CA ARG A 56 -5.24 -23.94 4.66
C ARG A 56 -6.49 -24.36 3.88
#